data_AF-A0A1Y1MSN2-F1
#
_entry.id   AF-A0A1Y1MSN2-F1
#
_cell.length_a   1.000
_cell.length_b   1.000
_cell.length_c   1.000
_cell.angle_alpha   90.00
_cell.angle_beta   90.00
_cell.angle_gamma   90.00
#
_symmetry.space_group_name_H-M   'P 1'
#
loop_
_entity.id
_entity.type
_entity.pdbx_description
1 polymer ?
#
loop_
_entity_poly.entity_id
_entity_poly.type
_entity_poly.pdbx_seq_one_letter_code
_entity_poly.pdbx_strand_id
1 'polypeptide(L)'
;ANLRTLVLENVTDVAICHLWMNPSDVMNIMAVLAVLEHLVMTLRRHDVESHRAVLFGSCLWDLIEHADSLKSLCLVGTDHDDRPPRGLKQTKFWQMPVEDWRARSLPAPQVYLSNLTSLELKRMEILPECFLKAMEMFGETLEELYLNEVY
;
A
#
# COMPACT_ATOMS: atom_id res chain seq x y z
N ALA A 1 2.48 10.56 22.23
CA ALA A 1 3.65 10.90 21.40
C ALA A 1 3.21 11.96 20.38
N ASN A 2 4.09 12.89 19.96
CA ASN A 2 3.75 13.98 19.01
C ASN A 2 4.06 13.62 17.55
N LEU A 3 4.29 12.34 17.23
CA LEU A 3 4.61 11.91 15.88
C LEU A 3 3.35 11.97 15.02
N ARG A 4 3.31 12.89 14.05
CA ARG A 4 2.19 13.05 13.10
C ARG A 4 2.50 12.48 11.72
N THR A 5 3.77 12.34 11.39
CA THR A 5 4.23 11.85 10.09
C THR A 5 5.16 10.67 10.31
N LEU A 6 4.86 9.55 9.67
CA LEU A 6 5.73 8.37 9.63
C LEU A 6 6.11 8.07 8.19
N VAL A 7 7.41 7.89 7.96
CA VAL A 7 7.96 7.45 6.68
C VAL A 7 8.68 6.15 6.92
N LEU A 8 8.23 5.09 6.23
CA LEU A 8 8.85 3.77 6.24
C LEU A 8 9.41 3.48 4.85
N GLU A 9 10.72 3.32 4.77
CA GLU A 9 11.41 3.07 3.50
C GLU A 9 11.82 1.60 3.37
N ASN A 10 11.74 1.06 2.15
CA ASN A 10 12.20 -0.28 1.80
C ASN A 10 11.61 -1.38 2.70
N VAL A 11 10.32 -1.27 3.03
CA VAL A 11 9.59 -2.23 3.85
C VAL A 11 9.23 -3.43 2.98
N THR A 12 9.70 -4.61 3.38
CA THR A 12 9.34 -5.84 2.68
C THR A 12 7.95 -6.33 3.06
N ASP A 13 7.26 -6.98 2.13
CA ASP A 13 6.04 -7.76 2.38
C ASP A 13 6.15 -8.68 3.61
N VAL A 14 7.24 -9.44 3.73
CA VAL A 14 7.50 -10.33 4.88
C VAL A 14 7.58 -9.57 6.21
N ALA A 15 8.21 -8.40 6.21
CA ALA A 15 8.35 -7.58 7.41
C ALA A 15 6.99 -7.07 7.91
N ILE A 16 6.10 -6.65 7.01
CA ILE A 16 4.73 -6.23 7.37
C ILE A 16 3.97 -7.40 8.02
N CYS A 17 4.02 -8.58 7.41
CA CYS A 17 3.39 -9.77 7.99
C CYS A 17 3.95 -10.11 9.38
N HIS A 18 5.29 -10.10 9.55
CA HIS A 18 5.90 -10.39 10.84
C HIS A 18 5.56 -9.37 11.93
N LEU A 19 5.55 -8.07 11.59
CA LEU A 19 5.18 -7.00 12.51
C LEU A 19 3.73 -7.16 12.99
N TRP A 20 2.82 -7.48 12.08
CA TRP A 20 1.41 -7.64 12.40
C TRP A 20 1.11 -8.91 13.20
N MET A 21 1.81 -10.01 12.89
CA MET A 21 1.61 -11.30 13.57
C MET A 21 2.29 -11.38 14.95
N ASN A 22 3.15 -10.42 15.33
CA ASN A 22 3.78 -10.39 16.65
C ASN A 22 2.92 -9.60 17.65
N PRO A 23 2.31 -10.23 18.68
CA PRO A 23 1.44 -9.55 19.63
C PRO A 23 2.11 -8.43 20.44
N SER A 24 3.44 -8.51 20.62
CA SER A 24 4.18 -7.47 21.33
C SER A 24 4.42 -6.23 20.47
N ASP A 25 4.59 -6.42 19.15
CA ASP A 25 4.83 -5.33 18.22
C ASP A 25 3.50 -4.68 17.80
N VAL A 26 2.45 -5.48 17.60
CA VAL A 26 1.16 -5.01 17.07
C VAL A 26 0.55 -3.91 17.95
N MET A 27 0.58 -4.07 19.29
CA MET A 27 0.04 -3.07 20.22
C MET A 27 0.79 -1.75 20.17
N ASN A 28 2.12 -1.81 20.01
CA ASN A 28 2.96 -0.62 19.89
C ASN A 28 2.74 0.08 18.55
N ILE A 29 2.59 -0.69 17.47
CA ILE A 29 2.31 -0.17 16.13
C ILE A 29 0.95 0.53 16.12
N MET A 30 -0.12 -0.13 16.60
CA MET A 30 -1.46 0.46 16.68
C MET A 30 -1.44 1.79 17.46
N ALA A 31 -0.76 1.83 18.62
CA ALA A 31 -0.67 3.04 19.42
C ALA A 31 0.07 4.20 18.72
N VAL A 32 1.06 3.89 17.88
CA VAL A 32 1.75 4.89 17.05
C VAL A 32 0.87 5.35 15.90
N LEU A 33 0.21 4.42 15.20
CA LEU A 33 -0.60 4.72 14.02
C LEU A 33 -1.84 5.56 14.34
N ALA A 34 -2.48 5.34 15.49
CA ALA A 34 -3.71 6.02 15.89
C ALA A 34 -3.63 7.56 15.88
N VAL A 35 -2.42 8.11 16.07
CA VAL A 35 -2.17 9.56 16.11
C VAL A 35 -1.52 10.12 14.84
N LEU A 36 -1.22 9.26 13.85
CA LEU A 36 -0.60 9.71 12.61
C LEU A 36 -1.60 10.43 11.72
N GLU A 37 -1.15 11.55 11.15
CA GLU A 37 -1.87 12.28 10.11
C GLU A 37 -1.32 11.95 8.72
N HIS A 38 -0.05 11.53 8.62
CA HIS A 38 0.61 11.27 7.35
C HIS A 38 1.43 9.97 7.42
N LEU A 39 1.20 9.07 6.48
CA LEU A 39 1.93 7.81 6.35
C LEU A 39 2.48 7.67 4.93
N VAL A 40 3.80 7.48 4.83
CA VAL A 40 4.48 7.14 3.59
C VAL A 40 5.12 5.77 3.77
N MET A 41 4.79 4.83 2.87
CA MET A 41 5.40 3.50 2.87
C MET A 41 5.96 3.17 1.50
N THR A 42 7.24 2.83 1.49
CA THR A 42 7.93 2.31 0.32
C THR A 42 8.03 0.79 0.45
N LEU A 43 7.32 0.08 -0.40
CA LEU A 43 7.06 -1.35 -0.35
C LEU A 43 7.93 -2.11 -1.34
N ARG A 44 8.59 -3.16 -0.87
CA ARG A 44 9.37 -4.09 -1.68
C ARG A 44 8.78 -5.48 -1.61
N ARG A 45 8.21 -5.97 -2.70
CA ARG A 45 7.51 -7.25 -2.70
C ARG A 45 8.39 -8.31 -3.36
N HIS A 46 8.80 -9.27 -2.54
CA HIS A 46 9.69 -10.34 -2.98
C HIS A 46 8.91 -11.58 -3.39
N ASP A 47 7.69 -11.74 -2.87
CA ASP A 47 6.95 -12.98 -2.99
C ASP A 47 5.82 -12.93 -4.03
N VAL A 48 5.81 -13.94 -4.88
CA VAL A 48 4.83 -14.12 -5.97
C VAL A 48 3.87 -15.27 -5.65
N GLU A 49 4.07 -15.98 -4.54
CA GLU A 49 3.18 -17.05 -4.11
C GLU A 49 1.82 -16.45 -3.69
N SER A 50 0.75 -16.87 -4.38
CA SER A 50 -0.61 -16.32 -4.20
C SER A 50 -1.07 -16.26 -2.72
N HIS A 51 -0.80 -17.30 -1.93
CA HIS A 51 -1.20 -17.33 -0.52
C HIS A 51 -0.49 -16.25 0.33
N ARG A 52 0.76 -15.93 0.01
CA ARG A 52 1.53 -14.90 0.72
C ARG A 52 1.14 -13.51 0.29
N ALA A 53 0.79 -13.34 -0.99
CA ALA A 53 0.23 -12.09 -1.50
C ALA A 53 -1.10 -11.73 -0.80
N VAL A 54 -1.97 -12.73 -0.56
CA VAL A 54 -3.22 -12.55 0.20
C VAL A 54 -2.93 -12.18 1.65
N LEU A 55 -2.04 -12.92 2.33
CA LEU A 55 -1.67 -12.62 3.72
C LEU A 55 -1.08 -11.21 3.87
N PHE A 56 -0.18 -10.84 2.96
CA PHE A 56 0.39 -9.49 2.90
C PHE A 56 -0.69 -8.43 2.78
N GLY A 57 -1.67 -8.63 1.89
CA GLY A 57 -2.77 -7.68 1.72
C GLY A 57 -3.60 -7.49 2.97
N SER A 58 -3.94 -8.58 3.66
CA SER A 58 -4.62 -8.50 4.96
C SER A 58 -3.76 -7.74 5.98
N CYS A 59 -2.50 -8.15 6.20
CA CYS A 59 -1.63 -7.51 7.19
C CYS A 59 -1.37 -6.02 6.89
N LEU A 60 -1.21 -5.65 5.61
CA LEU A 60 -1.00 -4.26 5.21
C LEU A 60 -2.22 -3.40 5.56
N TRP A 61 -3.41 -3.83 5.15
CA TRP A 61 -4.61 -3.04 5.37
C TRP A 61 -5.03 -3.04 6.84
N ASP A 62 -4.95 -4.17 7.54
CA ASP A 62 -5.21 -4.23 8.98
C ASP A 62 -4.28 -3.29 9.77
N LEU A 63 -3.01 -3.19 9.35
CA LEU A 63 -2.06 -2.24 9.93
C LEU A 63 -2.55 -0.80 9.72
N ILE A 64 -2.89 -0.43 8.49
CA ILE A 64 -3.33 0.94 8.15
C ILE A 64 -4.69 1.29 8.79
N GLU A 65 -5.57 0.31 9.02
CA GLU A 65 -6.89 0.50 9.63
C GLU A 65 -6.83 1.26 10.96
N HIS A 66 -5.75 1.05 11.72
CA HIS A 66 -5.58 1.64 13.04
C HIS A 66 -5.09 3.09 13.00
N ALA A 67 -4.97 3.69 11.81
CA ALA A 67 -4.57 5.07 11.62
C ALA A 67 -5.82 5.98 11.54
N ASP A 68 -6.58 6.07 12.62
CA ASP A 68 -7.86 6.80 12.67
C ASP A 68 -7.73 8.28 12.28
N SER A 69 -6.58 8.90 12.55
CA SER A 69 -6.32 10.32 12.28
C SER A 69 -5.69 10.57 10.90
N LEU A 70 -5.56 9.54 10.07
CA LEU A 70 -4.77 9.60 8.82
C LEU A 70 -5.46 10.47 7.78
N LYS A 71 -4.75 11.50 7.32
CA LYS A 71 -5.18 12.44 6.27
C LYS A 71 -4.49 12.18 4.94
N SER A 72 -3.24 11.72 4.97
CA SER A 72 -2.47 11.41 3.78
C SER A 72 -1.83 10.03 3.85
N LEU A 73 -2.06 9.24 2.80
CA LEU A 73 -1.44 7.94 2.59
C LEU A 73 -0.68 7.94 1.27
N CYS A 74 0.61 7.62 1.33
CA CYS A 74 1.47 7.46 0.16
C CYS A 74 2.04 6.03 0.15
N LEU A 75 1.71 5.27 -0.90
CA LEU A 75 2.26 3.93 -1.14
C LEU A 75 3.14 3.96 -2.38
N VAL A 76 4.38 3.50 -2.22
CA VAL A 76 5.40 3.51 -3.28
C VAL A 76 5.90 2.09 -3.50
N GLY A 77 5.77 1.54 -4.71
CA GLY A 77 6.39 0.26 -5.06
C GLY A 77 7.86 0.42 -5.47
N THR A 78 8.72 -0.52 -5.04
CA THR A 78 10.16 -0.54 -5.41
C THR A 78 10.55 -1.65 -6.36
N ASP A 79 9.62 -2.51 -6.76
CA ASP A 79 9.94 -3.70 -7.56
C ASP A 79 10.27 -3.36 -9.03
N HIS A 80 10.10 -2.09 -9.40
CA HIS A 80 10.56 -1.56 -10.67
C HIS A 80 12.02 -1.11 -10.55
N ASP A 81 12.89 -1.92 -11.17
CA ASP A 81 14.30 -1.68 -11.52
C ASP A 81 14.67 -0.18 -11.51
N ASP A 82 15.75 0.20 -10.78
CA ASP A 82 16.27 1.55 -10.47
C ASP A 82 16.53 2.49 -11.68
N ARG A 83 16.12 2.09 -12.88
CA ARG A 83 16.33 2.83 -14.11
C ARG A 83 15.26 3.92 -14.22
N PRO A 84 15.66 5.20 -14.33
CA PRO A 84 14.72 6.29 -14.58
C PRO A 84 13.91 6.02 -15.86
N PRO A 85 12.64 6.44 -15.95
CA PRO A 85 11.78 6.06 -17.06
C PRO A 85 12.33 6.63 -18.37
N ARG A 86 12.89 5.77 -19.22
CA ARG A 86 13.11 6.06 -20.64
C ARG A 86 11.80 5.80 -21.38
N GLY A 87 10.85 6.73 -21.25
CA GLY A 87 9.58 6.73 -21.98
C GLY A 87 8.41 6.02 -21.29
N LEU A 88 7.20 6.16 -21.86
CA LEU A 88 5.99 5.42 -21.44
C LEU A 88 6.30 3.92 -21.45
N LYS A 89 6.56 3.34 -20.27
CA LYS A 89 6.52 1.90 -20.09
C LYS A 89 5.07 1.48 -20.28
N GLN A 90 4.75 0.93 -21.43
CA GLN A 90 3.58 0.07 -21.54
C GLN A 90 3.90 -1.19 -20.75
N THR A 91 3.20 -1.44 -19.64
CA THR A 91 3.00 -2.78 -19.11
C THR A 91 2.31 -3.59 -20.20
N LYS A 92 3.12 -4.29 -20.99
CA LYS A 92 2.59 -5.12 -22.06
C LYS A 92 2.14 -6.42 -21.42
N PHE A 93 0.92 -6.88 -21.73
CA PHE A 93 0.35 -8.11 -21.14
C PHE A 93 1.27 -9.34 -21.29
N TRP A 94 2.21 -9.32 -22.26
CA TRP A 94 3.21 -10.37 -22.49
C TRP A 94 4.51 -10.24 -21.69
N GLN A 95 4.70 -9.20 -20.88
CA GLN A 95 5.91 -9.04 -20.05
C GLN A 95 5.84 -9.82 -18.74
N MET A 96 4.63 -10.19 -18.29
CA MET A 96 4.41 -10.90 -17.04
C MET A 96 3.14 -11.76 -17.13
N PRO A 97 3.17 -13.02 -16.65
CA PRO A 97 1.96 -13.83 -16.49
C PRO A 97 0.90 -13.11 -15.65
N VAL A 98 -0.38 -13.25 -16.01
CA VAL A 98 -1.49 -12.59 -15.30
C VAL A 98 -1.52 -12.95 -13.81
N GLU A 99 -1.17 -14.19 -13.45
CA GLU A 99 -1.14 -14.60 -12.04
C GLU A 99 -0.01 -13.94 -11.27
N ASP A 100 1.14 -13.70 -11.90
CA ASP A 100 2.24 -12.95 -11.29
C ASP A 100 1.84 -11.48 -11.12
N TRP A 101 1.13 -10.90 -12.11
CA TRP A 101 0.60 -9.54 -12.01
C TRP A 101 -0.40 -9.40 -10.86
N ARG A 102 -1.34 -10.34 -10.75
CA ARG A 102 -2.30 -10.39 -9.63
C ARG A 102 -1.58 -10.53 -8.29
N ALA A 103 -0.56 -11.39 -8.23
CA ALA A 103 0.21 -11.58 -7.01
C ALA A 103 0.91 -10.27 -6.63
N ARG A 104 1.48 -9.53 -7.60
CA ARG A 104 2.24 -8.26 -7.45
C ARG A 104 1.39 -7.01 -7.26
N SER A 105 0.14 -7.04 -7.69
CA SER A 105 -0.76 -5.90 -7.60
C SER A 105 -1.02 -5.50 -6.15
N LEU A 106 -1.30 -4.21 -5.95
CA LEU A 106 -1.78 -3.68 -4.68
C LEU A 106 -3.11 -4.39 -4.35
N PRO A 107 -3.21 -5.06 -3.19
CA PRO A 107 -4.42 -5.75 -2.81
C PRO A 107 -5.55 -4.76 -2.55
N ALA A 108 -6.78 -5.15 -2.84
CA ALA A 108 -7.95 -4.32 -2.58
C ALA A 108 -8.04 -3.94 -1.09
N PRO A 109 -8.28 -2.66 -0.76
CA PRO A 109 -8.50 -2.26 0.62
C PRO A 109 -9.78 -2.89 1.16
N GLN A 110 -9.70 -3.35 2.41
CA GLN A 110 -10.84 -3.88 3.19
C GLN A 110 -11.18 -2.96 4.37
N VAL A 111 -10.63 -1.75 4.38
CA VAL A 111 -10.64 -0.82 5.52
C VAL A 111 -11.20 0.52 5.09
N TYR A 112 -11.83 1.22 6.03
CA TYR A 112 -12.41 2.54 5.82
C TYR A 112 -11.59 3.60 6.56
N LEU A 113 -11.06 4.58 5.84
CA LEU A 113 -10.25 5.65 6.39
C LEU A 113 -11.02 6.97 6.33
N SER A 114 -11.82 7.22 7.36
CA SER A 114 -12.82 8.31 7.41
C SER A 114 -12.26 9.73 7.30
N ASN A 115 -10.95 9.90 7.50
CA ASN A 115 -10.27 11.19 7.47
C ASN A 115 -9.29 11.33 6.29
N LEU A 116 -9.21 10.33 5.41
CA LEU A 116 -8.22 10.32 4.33
C LEU A 116 -8.63 11.31 3.24
N THR A 117 -7.88 12.41 3.11
CA THR A 117 -8.10 13.43 2.09
C THR A 117 -7.13 13.35 0.93
N SER A 118 -5.97 12.71 1.10
CA SER A 118 -4.93 12.62 0.07
C SER A 118 -4.40 11.19 -0.06
N LEU A 119 -4.53 10.61 -1.26
CA LEU A 119 -4.03 9.28 -1.59
C LEU A 119 -3.01 9.40 -2.73
N GLU A 120 -1.82 8.90 -2.50
CA GLU A 120 -0.76 8.88 -3.49
C GLU A 120 -0.26 7.44 -3.73
N LEU A 121 -0.36 7.01 -4.98
CA LEU A 121 0.07 5.70 -5.45
C LEU A 121 1.18 5.90 -6.47
N LYS A 122 2.37 5.41 -6.15
CA LYS A 122 3.58 5.57 -6.97
C LYS A 122 4.16 4.21 -7.34
N ARG A 123 4.45 3.98 -8.63
CA ARG A 123 5.20 2.79 -9.09
C ARG A 123 4.55 1.48 -8.64
N MET A 124 3.23 1.40 -8.77
CA MET A 124 2.44 0.26 -8.29
C MET A 124 1.67 -0.38 -9.43
N GLU A 125 1.54 -1.70 -9.36
CA GLU A 125 0.61 -2.47 -10.18
C GLU A 125 -0.74 -2.53 -9.46
N ILE A 126 -1.85 -2.29 -10.15
CA ILE A 126 -3.18 -2.31 -9.53
C ILE A 126 -4.19 -2.94 -10.48
N LEU A 127 -4.92 -3.95 -9.98
CA LEU A 127 -6.04 -4.52 -10.74
C LEU A 127 -7.21 -3.52 -10.79
N PRO A 128 -7.95 -3.41 -11.90
CA PRO A 128 -9.08 -2.50 -12.03
C PRO A 128 -10.10 -2.62 -10.89
N GLU A 129 -10.43 -3.84 -10.48
CA GLU A 129 -11.33 -4.13 -9.36
C GLU A 129 -10.79 -3.64 -8.01
N CYS A 130 -9.49 -3.72 -7.78
CA CYS A 130 -8.86 -3.23 -6.56
C CYS A 130 -8.87 -1.70 -6.52
N PHE A 131 -8.65 -1.05 -7.66
CA PHE A 131 -8.75 0.41 -7.77
C PHE A 131 -10.17 0.90 -7.53
N LEU A 132 -11.17 0.27 -8.16
CA LEU A 132 -12.58 0.58 -7.91
C LEU A 132 -12.92 0.40 -6.42
N LYS A 133 -12.43 -0.67 -5.80
CA LYS A 133 -12.63 -0.89 -4.37
C LYS A 133 -12.00 0.22 -3.52
N ALA A 134 -10.81 0.68 -3.85
CA ALA A 134 -10.20 1.81 -3.17
C ALA A 134 -11.03 3.09 -3.31
N MET A 135 -11.62 3.34 -4.48
CA MET A 135 -12.51 4.48 -4.68
C MET A 135 -13.83 4.34 -3.92
N GLU A 136 -14.38 3.13 -3.77
CA GLU A 136 -15.53 2.89 -2.89
C GLU A 136 -15.20 3.17 -1.42
N MET A 137 -14.01 2.75 -0.96
CA MET A 137 -13.64 2.85 0.46
C MET A 137 -13.17 4.25 0.87
N PHE A 138 -12.51 4.98 -0.02
CA PHE A 138 -11.86 6.25 0.31
C PHE A 138 -12.41 7.45 -0.47
N GLY A 139 -13.18 7.22 -1.55
CA GLY A 139 -13.53 8.27 -2.51
C GLY A 139 -14.44 9.36 -1.97
N GLU A 140 -15.24 9.09 -0.92
CA GLU A 140 -16.14 10.09 -0.33
C GLU A 140 -15.38 11.21 0.40
N THR A 141 -14.20 10.91 0.95
CA THR A 141 -13.39 11.85 1.75
C THR A 141 -12.21 12.43 0.98
N LEU A 142 -11.89 11.84 -0.18
CA LEU A 142 -10.69 12.16 -0.93
C LEU A 142 -10.81 13.50 -1.66
N GLU A 143 -9.88 14.41 -1.36
CA GLU A 143 -9.71 15.70 -2.04
C GLU A 143 -8.64 15.62 -3.14
N GLU A 144 -7.62 14.78 -2.93
CA GLU A 144 -6.47 14.62 -3.81
C GLU A 144 -6.16 13.15 -4.10
N LEU A 145 -6.02 12.83 -5.39
CA LEU A 145 -5.56 11.52 -5.86
C LEU A 145 -4.36 11.70 -6.80
N TYR A 146 -3.20 11.21 -6.38
CA TYR A 146 -1.98 11.21 -7.17
C TYR A 146 -1.68 9.80 -7.67
N LEU A 147 -1.71 9.62 -8.99
CA LEU A 147 -1.33 8.38 -9.64
C LEU A 147 -0.08 8.63 -10.48
N ASN A 148 1.05 8.04 -10.07
CA ASN A 148 2.32 8.22 -10.77
C ASN A 148 2.94 6.85 -11.06
N GLU A 149 3.14 6.52 -12.33
CA GLU A 149 3.66 5.20 -12.73
C GLU A 149 2.80 4.05 -12.15
N VAL A 150 1.47 4.19 -12.21
CA VAL A 150 0.50 3.15 -11.84
C VAL A 150 0.11 2.35 -13.08
N TYR A 151 0.16 1.02 -12.99
CA TYR A 151 0.03 0.09 -14.12
C TYR A 151 -1.08 -0.94 -13.96
#